data_AF-A0A3N5YWR3-F1
#
_entry.id   AF-A0A3N5YWR3-F1
#
_cell.length_a   1.000
_cell.length_b   1.000
_cell.length_c   1.000
_cell.angle_alpha   90.00
_cell.angle_beta   90.00
_cell.angle_gamma   90.00
#
_symmetry.space_group_name_H-M   'P 1'
#
loop_
_entity.id
_entity.type
_entity.pdbx_description
1 polymer ?
#
loop_
_entity_poly.entity_id
_entity_poly.type
_entity_poly.pdbx_seq_one_letter_code
_entity_poly.pdbx_strand_id
1 'polypeptide(L)'
;RAEPRERRTVPLPGASLYTTAGDYGRFLVALGEGAGLAKATWEEMTRQQVQVFGRDDKPSFWWGLGVGVYRAGADTVLWHWGDNGNLNAYFEIIPKQRKGVVFFLNGANAHAITALVTRRVLGVEGPAISTSYFRYPAMDSPAMAITRAFVAGGAAAAAKAAGEAVPRSPAEEQAATERLATLTAIALQQGDLAGARAAVDMALGRGPSSPLMLVVSGGVHAAMGNRTAMEAAFEKAREAMPNAESRINSLGYTLLRAGRLDDAIVVFESNVKAYPQSANCYDSLAEALENRGDREQAIRNYARALSIDPSLTGSSYLALRRLLDDGLAAGGAEEVVRSLYRRVSFQAGKNVDWNQVKELFIPEAVIVLRTSRSAMTVFDREGFVRDFVRFITEAKLEDRAFEETILAIKTEETGDVARATVHYSSRIPSESRPPQEGIDVFGLMKKDGAWRIVSIVNEVVQPGVTVPVEVRK
;
A
#
# COMPACT_ATOMS: atom_id res chain seq x y z
N ARG A 1 -29.10 29.53 -47.12
CA ARG A 1 -28.63 28.27 -46.49
C ARG A 1 -27.12 28.24 -46.64
N ALA A 2 -26.38 28.61 -45.61
CA ALA A 2 -24.93 28.42 -45.56
C ALA A 2 -24.67 27.20 -44.67
N GLU A 3 -23.93 26.23 -45.19
CA GLU A 3 -23.57 25.02 -44.47
C GLU A 3 -22.79 25.33 -43.18
N PRO A 4 -22.95 24.51 -42.12
CA PRO A 4 -22.24 24.74 -40.87
C PRO A 4 -20.75 24.46 -41.07
N ARG A 5 -19.94 25.53 -41.09
CA ARG A 5 -18.49 25.44 -41.15
C ARG A 5 -17.96 24.87 -39.82
N GLU A 6 -17.24 23.76 -39.98
CA GLU A 6 -16.32 23.09 -39.03
C GLU A 6 -16.93 22.33 -37.83
N ARG A 7 -16.96 20.99 -37.97
CA ARG A 7 -16.91 20.07 -36.83
C ARG A 7 -15.54 20.17 -36.16
N ARG A 8 -15.48 20.73 -34.96
CA ARG A 8 -14.25 20.82 -34.17
C ARG A 8 -13.83 19.43 -33.65
N THR A 9 -12.54 19.13 -33.72
CA THR A 9 -11.93 17.83 -33.38
C THR A 9 -11.32 17.78 -31.97
N VAL A 10 -11.47 18.84 -31.16
CA VAL A 10 -10.92 18.93 -29.80
C VAL A 10 -12.05 19.31 -28.82
N PRO A 11 -12.20 18.60 -27.68
CA PRO A 11 -13.26 18.89 -26.71
C PRO A 11 -13.08 20.25 -26.04
N LEU A 12 -14.14 21.05 -25.99
CA LEU A 12 -14.24 22.31 -25.25
C LEU A 12 -15.16 22.13 -24.03
N PRO A 13 -14.74 22.51 -22.81
CA PRO A 13 -15.58 22.46 -21.61
C PRO A 13 -16.90 23.23 -21.78
N GLY A 14 -18.05 22.54 -21.65
CA GLY A 14 -19.41 23.04 -21.92
C GLY A 14 -20.31 22.09 -22.75
N ALA A 15 -19.74 21.00 -23.28
CA ALA A 15 -20.26 20.22 -24.41
C ALA A 15 -21.40 19.19 -24.17
N SER A 16 -22.40 19.47 -23.32
CA SER A 16 -23.76 18.94 -23.59
C SER A 16 -24.67 20.00 -24.22
N LEU A 17 -24.25 21.27 -24.15
CA LEU A 17 -24.93 22.39 -24.77
C LEU A 17 -24.01 22.89 -25.89
N TYR A 18 -24.50 22.91 -27.12
CA TYR A 18 -23.85 23.57 -28.26
C TYR A 18 -23.87 25.11 -28.05
N THR A 19 -23.31 25.60 -26.94
CA THR A 19 -23.51 26.94 -26.41
C THR A 19 -22.23 27.48 -25.78
N THR A 20 -22.06 28.80 -25.77
CA THR A 20 -21.02 29.51 -25.02
C THR A 20 -21.60 30.19 -23.79
N ALA A 21 -20.73 30.65 -22.87
CA ALA A 21 -21.16 31.46 -21.73
C ALA A 21 -21.99 32.69 -22.17
N GLY A 22 -21.62 33.30 -23.30
CA GLY A 22 -22.35 34.42 -23.89
C GLY A 22 -23.72 34.01 -24.46
N ASP A 23 -23.79 32.87 -25.14
CA ASP A 23 -25.06 32.33 -25.65
C ASP A 23 -26.04 32.01 -24.51
N TYR A 24 -25.55 31.34 -23.46
CA TYR A 24 -26.36 31.02 -22.29
C TYR A 24 -26.75 32.28 -21.51
N GLY A 25 -25.86 33.28 -21.44
CA GLY A 25 -26.19 34.60 -20.88
C GLY A 25 -27.37 35.26 -21.61
N ARG A 26 -27.41 35.21 -22.95
CA ARG A 26 -28.56 35.68 -23.73
C ARG A 26 -29.85 34.92 -23.39
N PHE A 27 -29.76 33.60 -23.25
CA PHE A 27 -30.90 32.78 -22.81
C PHE A 27 -31.41 33.19 -21.43
N LEU A 28 -30.52 33.42 -20.46
CA LEU A 28 -30.91 33.85 -19.12
C LEU A 28 -31.56 35.22 -19.10
N VAL A 29 -31.07 36.17 -19.92
CA VAL A 29 -31.72 37.49 -20.06
C VAL A 29 -33.13 37.32 -20.63
N ALA A 30 -33.29 36.55 -21.71
CA ALA A 30 -34.60 36.28 -22.30
C ALA A 30 -35.55 35.58 -21.30
N LEU A 31 -35.05 34.60 -20.56
CA LEU A 31 -35.79 33.91 -19.50
C LEU A 31 -36.20 34.89 -18.38
N GLY A 32 -35.30 35.76 -17.94
CA GLY A 32 -35.59 36.76 -16.91
C GLY A 32 -36.64 37.78 -17.35
N GLU A 33 -36.64 38.16 -18.62
CA GLU A 33 -37.62 39.09 -19.23
C GLU A 33 -38.93 38.39 -19.65
N GLY A 34 -38.98 37.05 -19.61
CA GLY A 34 -40.11 36.26 -20.12
C GLY A 34 -40.28 36.32 -21.64
N ALA A 35 -39.24 36.74 -22.36
CA ALA A 35 -39.25 36.94 -23.80
C ALA A 35 -39.03 35.61 -24.56
N GLY A 36 -39.81 35.38 -25.61
CA GLY A 36 -39.72 34.17 -26.44
C GLY A 36 -40.34 32.91 -25.83
N LEU A 37 -40.98 33.03 -24.66
CA LEU A 37 -41.74 31.96 -24.00
C LEU A 37 -43.24 32.31 -23.97
N ALA A 38 -44.09 31.29 -23.99
CA ALA A 38 -45.50 31.49 -23.65
C ALA A 38 -45.60 31.90 -22.17
N LYS A 39 -46.52 32.83 -21.86
CA LYS A 39 -46.70 33.35 -20.50
C LYS A 39 -46.87 32.24 -19.45
N ALA A 40 -47.70 31.24 -19.76
CA ALA A 40 -47.93 30.09 -18.89
C ALA A 40 -46.64 29.28 -18.62
N THR A 41 -45.79 29.10 -19.63
CA THR A 41 -44.50 28.41 -19.48
C THR A 41 -43.59 29.19 -18.54
N TRP A 42 -43.48 30.51 -18.73
CA TRP A 42 -42.65 31.34 -17.87
C TRP A 42 -43.11 31.34 -16.40
N GLU A 43 -44.42 31.36 -16.17
CA GLU A 43 -45.01 31.24 -14.83
C GLU A 43 -44.66 29.90 -14.17
N GLU A 44 -44.73 28.79 -14.92
CA GLU A 44 -44.31 27.47 -14.41
C GLU A 44 -42.81 27.39 -14.11
N MET A 45 -41.96 27.98 -14.96
CA MET A 45 -40.51 28.01 -14.73
C MET A 45 -40.14 28.81 -13.47
N THR A 46 -40.84 29.92 -13.20
CA THR A 46 -40.48 30.85 -12.11
C THR A 46 -41.24 30.60 -10.80
N ARG A 47 -42.24 29.72 -10.81
CA ARG A 47 -42.97 29.28 -9.60
C ARG A 47 -42.16 28.26 -8.82
N GLN A 48 -42.17 28.38 -7.49
CA GLN A 48 -41.62 27.37 -6.59
C GLN A 48 -42.55 26.14 -6.57
N GLN A 49 -42.10 24.99 -7.09
CA GLN A 49 -42.93 23.77 -7.20
C GLN A 49 -42.43 22.63 -6.32
N VAL A 50 -41.14 22.28 -6.41
CA VAL A 50 -40.54 21.17 -5.66
C VAL A 50 -39.52 21.73 -4.68
N GLN A 51 -39.71 21.46 -3.40
CA GLN A 51 -38.82 21.94 -2.34
C GLN A 51 -37.49 21.18 -2.35
N VAL A 52 -36.40 21.90 -2.13
CA VAL A 52 -35.04 21.35 -2.05
C VAL A 52 -34.40 21.82 -0.74
N PHE A 53 -33.85 20.86 0.02
CA PHE A 53 -33.21 21.13 1.30
C PHE A 53 -31.77 21.64 1.12
N GLY A 54 -31.41 22.67 1.90
CA GLY A 54 -30.04 23.20 1.99
C GLY A 54 -29.21 22.49 3.07
N ARG A 55 -28.15 23.14 3.56
CA ARG A 55 -27.40 22.67 4.73
C ARG A 55 -28.32 22.62 5.97
N ASP A 56 -28.13 21.60 6.81
CA ASP A 56 -28.87 21.39 8.08
C ASP A 56 -30.38 21.11 7.91
N ASP A 57 -30.78 20.52 6.79
CA ASP A 57 -32.18 20.19 6.46
C ASP A 57 -33.15 21.38 6.49
N LYS A 58 -32.62 22.60 6.34
CA LYS A 58 -33.44 23.82 6.24
C LYS A 58 -33.90 24.04 4.80
N PRO A 59 -35.22 24.09 4.52
CA PRO A 59 -35.71 24.33 3.18
C PRO A 59 -35.40 25.77 2.73
N SER A 60 -34.48 25.90 1.78
CA SER A 60 -33.96 27.21 1.35
C SER A 60 -34.10 27.43 -0.17
N PHE A 61 -34.36 26.36 -0.95
CA PHE A 61 -34.39 26.40 -2.41
C PHE A 61 -35.56 25.60 -2.98
N TRP A 62 -35.94 25.89 -4.21
CA TRP A 62 -37.06 25.23 -4.90
C TRP A 62 -36.71 24.99 -6.36
N TRP A 63 -37.26 23.95 -6.97
CA TRP A 63 -37.33 23.82 -8.42
C TRP A 63 -38.67 24.36 -8.93
N GLY A 64 -38.61 25.18 -9.97
CA GLY A 64 -39.70 25.39 -10.92
C GLY A 64 -39.54 24.46 -12.13
N LEU A 65 -40.21 24.75 -13.23
CA LEU A 65 -40.04 23.99 -14.46
C LEU A 65 -38.63 24.21 -15.05
N GLY A 66 -37.71 23.28 -14.81
CA GLY A 66 -36.37 23.26 -15.40
C GLY A 66 -35.40 24.32 -14.91
N VAL A 67 -35.76 25.15 -13.92
CA VAL A 67 -34.85 26.11 -13.26
C VAL A 67 -35.11 26.15 -11.76
N GLY A 68 -34.05 26.40 -11.00
CA GLY A 68 -34.12 26.60 -9.56
C GLY A 68 -34.58 28.02 -9.22
N VAL A 69 -35.33 28.17 -8.12
CA VAL A 69 -35.94 29.41 -7.68
C VAL A 69 -35.74 29.58 -6.17
N TYR A 70 -35.30 30.77 -5.75
CA TYR A 70 -35.32 31.17 -4.34
C TYR A 70 -35.54 32.67 -4.17
N ARG A 71 -35.79 33.09 -2.93
CA ARG A 71 -36.01 34.49 -2.57
C ARG A 71 -34.77 35.06 -1.86
N ALA A 72 -34.27 36.18 -2.34
CA ALA A 72 -33.24 36.96 -1.68
C ALA A 72 -33.82 38.33 -1.31
N GLY A 73 -34.34 38.46 -0.08
CA GLY A 73 -35.15 39.61 0.31
C GLY A 73 -36.41 39.72 -0.56
N ALA A 74 -36.60 40.86 -1.24
CA ALA A 74 -37.75 41.12 -2.12
C ALA A 74 -37.57 40.56 -3.55
N ASP A 75 -36.37 40.10 -3.91
CA ASP A 75 -36.05 39.62 -5.24
C ASP A 75 -36.31 38.12 -5.39
N THR A 76 -36.75 37.74 -6.59
CA THR A 76 -36.74 36.34 -7.04
C THR A 76 -35.46 36.09 -7.80
N VAL A 77 -34.74 35.04 -7.42
CA VAL A 77 -33.51 34.63 -8.07
C VAL A 77 -33.74 33.30 -8.78
N LEU A 78 -33.31 33.24 -10.05
CA LEU A 78 -33.35 32.03 -10.86
C LEU A 78 -31.94 31.46 -11.00
N TRP A 79 -31.78 30.16 -10.85
CA TRP A 79 -30.48 29.50 -10.91
C TRP A 79 -30.54 28.13 -11.59
N HIS A 80 -29.41 27.66 -12.09
CA HIS A 80 -29.26 26.31 -12.62
C HIS A 80 -27.80 25.87 -12.53
N TRP A 81 -27.56 24.56 -12.51
CA TRP A 81 -26.21 23.99 -12.46
C TRP A 81 -26.12 22.72 -13.33
N GLY A 82 -24.90 22.26 -13.60
CA GLY A 82 -24.63 20.98 -14.22
C GLY A 82 -23.23 20.50 -13.88
N ASP A 83 -23.09 19.21 -13.58
CA ASP A 83 -21.83 18.58 -13.18
C ASP A 83 -21.68 17.25 -13.94
N ASN A 84 -20.59 17.12 -14.68
CA ASN A 84 -20.19 15.90 -15.35
C ASN A 84 -18.77 15.48 -14.90
N GLY A 85 -18.50 15.66 -13.61
CA GLY A 85 -17.21 15.47 -12.94
C GLY A 85 -16.26 16.64 -13.19
N ASN A 86 -15.52 16.58 -14.29
CA ASN A 86 -14.52 17.60 -14.62
C ASN A 86 -15.12 18.78 -15.42
N LEU A 87 -16.34 18.68 -15.92
CA LEU A 87 -16.97 19.73 -16.71
C LEU A 87 -18.20 20.24 -15.98
N ASN A 88 -18.16 21.51 -15.61
CA ASN A 88 -19.04 22.10 -14.62
C ASN A 88 -19.68 23.38 -15.15
N ALA A 89 -20.96 23.58 -14.86
CA ALA A 89 -21.72 24.76 -15.24
C ALA A 89 -22.53 25.29 -14.06
N TYR A 90 -22.57 26.61 -13.89
CA TYR A 90 -23.43 27.26 -12.90
C TYR A 90 -23.93 28.59 -13.43
N PHE A 91 -25.17 28.92 -13.12
CA PHE A 91 -25.76 30.17 -13.58
C PHE A 91 -26.75 30.70 -12.56
N GLU A 92 -26.83 32.03 -12.48
CA GLU A 92 -27.75 32.71 -11.60
C GLU A 92 -28.13 34.08 -12.17
N ILE A 93 -29.40 34.46 -12.07
CA ILE A 93 -29.90 35.76 -12.53
C ILE A 93 -30.92 36.32 -11.52
N ILE A 94 -30.84 37.63 -11.31
CA ILE A 94 -31.84 38.43 -10.61
C ILE A 94 -32.53 39.31 -11.66
N PRO A 95 -33.66 38.87 -12.24
CA PRO A 95 -34.27 39.54 -13.39
C PRO A 95 -34.59 41.02 -13.13
N LYS A 96 -35.17 41.33 -11.95
CA LYS A 96 -35.52 42.71 -11.56
C LYS A 96 -34.31 43.65 -11.52
N GLN A 97 -33.15 43.15 -11.12
CA GLN A 97 -31.91 43.94 -11.05
C GLN A 97 -31.11 43.91 -12.36
N ARG A 98 -31.49 43.08 -13.33
CA ARG A 98 -30.73 42.82 -14.57
C ARG A 98 -29.28 42.43 -14.31
N LYS A 99 -29.04 41.68 -13.22
CA LYS A 99 -27.73 41.14 -12.86
C LYS A 99 -27.74 39.64 -13.02
N GLY A 100 -26.69 39.07 -13.58
CA GLY A 100 -26.54 37.63 -13.69
C GLY A 100 -25.08 37.21 -13.80
N VAL A 101 -24.82 35.94 -13.51
CA VAL A 101 -23.52 35.29 -13.66
C VAL A 101 -23.69 33.97 -14.38
N VAL A 102 -22.70 33.63 -15.18
CA VAL A 102 -22.64 32.42 -16.00
C VAL A 102 -21.23 31.85 -15.84
N PHE A 103 -21.13 30.60 -15.43
CA PHE A 103 -19.87 29.88 -15.28
C PHE A 103 -19.88 28.64 -16.15
N PHE A 104 -18.83 28.51 -16.98
CA PHE A 104 -18.40 27.24 -17.55
C PHE A 104 -16.99 26.98 -17.09
N LEU A 105 -16.82 25.85 -16.40
CA LEU A 105 -15.66 25.57 -15.59
C LEU A 105 -15.12 24.19 -15.92
N ASN A 106 -13.80 24.07 -15.88
CA ASN A 106 -13.10 22.80 -16.06
C ASN A 106 -12.33 22.46 -14.78
N GLY A 107 -12.50 21.23 -14.30
CA GLY A 107 -11.87 20.66 -13.13
C GLY A 107 -12.86 20.21 -12.06
N ALA A 108 -12.53 19.09 -11.43
CA ALA A 108 -13.31 18.46 -10.36
C ALA A 108 -13.56 19.35 -9.13
N ASN A 109 -12.87 20.48 -8.96
CA ASN A 109 -13.10 21.42 -7.83
C ASN A 109 -13.45 22.84 -8.30
N ALA A 110 -13.78 23.02 -9.58
CA ALA A 110 -13.82 24.35 -10.17
C ALA A 110 -14.96 25.22 -9.62
N HIS A 111 -16.03 24.61 -9.08
CA HIS A 111 -17.11 25.33 -8.40
C HIS A 111 -16.67 26.07 -7.12
N ALA A 112 -15.47 25.83 -6.58
CA ALA A 112 -14.99 26.53 -5.39
C ALA A 112 -14.99 28.07 -5.52
N ILE A 113 -14.87 28.61 -6.75
CA ILE A 113 -14.85 30.06 -7.02
C ILE A 113 -16.23 30.68 -7.20
N THR A 114 -17.27 29.90 -7.53
CA THR A 114 -18.58 30.46 -7.93
C THR A 114 -19.20 31.25 -6.79
N ALA A 115 -19.11 30.76 -5.55
CA ALA A 115 -19.59 31.45 -4.36
C ALA A 115 -19.04 32.89 -4.24
N LEU A 116 -17.72 33.04 -4.42
CA LEU A 116 -17.03 34.32 -4.29
C LEU A 116 -17.49 35.31 -5.36
N VAL A 117 -17.54 34.86 -6.61
CA VAL A 117 -17.90 35.71 -7.76
C VAL A 117 -19.38 36.07 -7.71
N THR A 118 -20.28 35.11 -7.46
CA THR A 118 -21.72 35.35 -7.34
C THR A 118 -22.02 36.36 -6.23
N ARG A 119 -21.41 36.21 -5.04
CA ARG A 119 -21.57 37.19 -3.95
C ARG A 119 -21.12 38.59 -4.38
N ARG A 120 -19.97 38.68 -5.06
CA ARG A 120 -19.40 39.97 -5.48
C ARG A 120 -20.21 40.67 -6.57
N VAL A 121 -20.84 39.92 -7.47
CA VAL A 121 -21.58 40.44 -8.63
C VAL A 121 -23.06 40.66 -8.31
N LEU A 122 -23.71 39.69 -7.68
CA LEU A 122 -25.15 39.72 -7.41
C LEU A 122 -25.51 40.30 -6.04
N GLY A 123 -24.61 40.21 -5.05
CA GLY A 123 -24.86 40.69 -3.69
C GLY A 123 -25.88 39.86 -2.91
N VAL A 124 -26.14 38.62 -3.35
CA VAL A 124 -27.07 37.69 -2.69
C VAL A 124 -26.36 36.42 -2.25
N GLU A 125 -26.89 35.77 -1.22
CA GLU A 125 -26.46 34.44 -0.81
C GLU A 125 -27.28 33.36 -1.54
N GLY A 126 -26.72 32.86 -2.64
CA GLY A 126 -27.33 31.82 -3.47
C GLY A 126 -26.86 30.40 -3.16
N PRO A 127 -27.39 29.40 -3.89
CA PRO A 127 -27.03 28.00 -3.71
C PRO A 127 -25.54 27.71 -4.03
N ALA A 128 -24.86 28.57 -4.80
CA ALA A 128 -23.40 28.53 -4.96
C ALA A 128 -22.62 28.77 -3.65
N ILE A 129 -23.17 29.53 -2.70
CA ILE A 129 -22.57 29.70 -1.36
C ILE A 129 -22.93 28.49 -0.46
N SER A 130 -24.01 27.77 -0.79
CA SER A 130 -24.34 26.45 -0.25
C SER A 130 -23.49 25.36 -0.93
N THR A 131 -22.18 25.50 -0.78
CA THR A 131 -21.17 24.48 -1.05
C THR A 131 -21.38 23.15 -0.31
N SER A 132 -22.38 23.03 0.55
CA SER A 132 -22.83 21.78 1.15
C SER A 132 -23.57 20.86 0.16
N TYR A 133 -24.35 21.43 -0.79
CA TYR A 133 -25.10 20.63 -1.76
C TYR A 133 -24.14 19.95 -2.76
N PHE A 134 -23.07 20.64 -3.14
CA PHE A 134 -22.08 20.17 -4.10
C PHE A 134 -20.76 19.64 -3.47
N ARG A 135 -20.63 19.72 -2.14
CA ARG A 135 -19.43 19.31 -1.37
C ARG A 135 -18.12 19.99 -1.79
N TYR A 136 -18.15 21.17 -2.42
CA TYR A 136 -16.94 21.91 -2.83
C TYR A 136 -16.48 22.90 -1.76
N PRO A 137 -15.23 22.89 -1.27
CA PRO A 137 -14.81 23.86 -0.26
C PRO A 137 -14.82 25.30 -0.81
N ALA A 138 -15.37 26.24 -0.05
CA ALA A 138 -15.34 27.66 -0.42
C ALA A 138 -13.88 28.16 -0.52
N MET A 139 -13.57 29.03 -1.48
CA MET A 139 -12.23 29.60 -1.64
C MET A 139 -11.72 30.37 -0.41
N ASP A 140 -12.62 30.92 0.41
CA ASP A 140 -12.32 31.62 1.66
C ASP A 140 -12.28 30.70 2.89
N SER A 141 -12.50 29.38 2.72
CA SER A 141 -12.54 28.44 3.85
C SER A 141 -11.18 28.26 4.51
N PRO A 142 -11.15 27.92 5.82
CA PRO A 142 -9.93 27.51 6.53
C PRO A 142 -9.09 26.48 5.78
N ALA A 143 -9.70 25.41 5.28
CA ALA A 143 -9.00 24.36 4.54
C ALA A 143 -8.30 24.91 3.28
N MET A 144 -8.93 25.82 2.54
CA MET A 144 -8.31 26.45 1.37
C MET A 144 -7.19 27.42 1.74
N ALA A 145 -7.33 28.16 2.85
CA ALA A 145 -6.25 29.01 3.37
C ALA A 145 -5.02 28.18 3.76
N ILE A 146 -5.21 27.08 4.47
CA ILE A 146 -4.16 26.11 4.84
C ILE A 146 -3.47 25.57 3.59
N THR A 147 -4.25 25.17 2.58
CA THR A 147 -3.73 24.63 1.32
C THR A 147 -2.88 25.66 0.58
N ARG A 148 -3.34 26.91 0.47
CA ARG A 148 -2.56 27.98 -0.17
C ARG A 148 -1.27 28.28 0.60
N ALA A 149 -1.33 28.28 1.92
CA ALA A 149 -0.15 28.49 2.75
C ALA A 149 0.87 27.36 2.57
N PHE A 150 0.41 26.10 2.47
CA PHE A 150 1.28 24.98 2.15
C PHE A 150 1.99 25.14 0.80
N VAL A 151 1.24 25.50 -0.25
CA VAL A 151 1.82 25.73 -1.58
C VAL A 151 2.85 26.87 -1.55
N ALA A 152 2.62 27.91 -0.74
CA ALA A 152 3.51 29.06 -0.65
C ALA A 152 4.74 28.83 0.25
N GLY A 153 4.65 27.97 1.28
CA GLY A 153 5.69 27.87 2.31
C GLY A 153 5.74 26.56 3.10
N GLY A 154 5.22 25.47 2.55
CA GLY A 154 5.31 24.13 3.13
C GLY A 154 4.44 23.89 4.36
N ALA A 155 4.69 22.78 5.07
CA ALA A 155 3.85 22.38 6.20
C ALA A 155 3.90 23.35 7.38
N ALA A 156 5.03 24.04 7.61
CA ALA A 156 5.12 25.07 8.64
C ALA A 156 4.17 26.25 8.37
N ALA A 157 4.10 26.72 7.12
CA ALA A 157 3.16 27.77 6.72
C ALA A 157 1.70 27.29 6.82
N ALA A 158 1.45 26.04 6.43
CA ALA A 158 0.13 25.41 6.57
C ALA A 158 -0.31 25.33 8.04
N ALA A 159 0.59 24.95 8.95
CA ALA A 159 0.35 24.91 10.39
C ALA A 159 0.02 26.29 10.95
N LYS A 160 0.80 27.32 10.57
CA LYS A 160 0.52 28.70 10.96
C LYS A 160 -0.86 29.16 10.48
N ALA A 161 -1.16 28.97 9.20
CA ALA A 161 -2.46 29.34 8.63
C ALA A 161 -3.62 28.59 9.29
N ALA A 162 -3.42 27.33 9.67
CA ALA A 162 -4.40 26.58 10.44
C ALA A 162 -4.63 27.24 11.80
N GLY A 163 -3.55 27.61 12.52
CA GLY A 163 -3.58 28.31 13.81
C GLY A 163 -4.25 29.69 13.79
N GLU A 164 -4.24 30.38 12.65
CA GLU A 164 -4.89 31.68 12.45
C GLU A 164 -6.32 31.57 11.93
N ALA A 165 -6.70 30.41 11.36
CA ALA A 165 -8.02 30.23 10.79
C ALA A 165 -9.11 30.24 11.87
N VAL A 166 -10.23 30.89 11.54
CA VAL A 166 -11.45 30.96 12.37
C VAL A 166 -12.57 30.18 11.66
N PRO A 167 -12.80 28.90 12.02
CA PRO A 167 -13.88 28.12 11.43
C PRO A 167 -15.25 28.70 11.79
N ARG A 168 -16.17 28.74 10.82
CA ARG A 168 -17.54 29.23 11.02
C ARG A 168 -18.49 28.15 11.53
N SER A 169 -18.05 26.88 11.52
CA SER A 169 -18.84 25.73 11.95
C SER A 169 -17.93 24.54 12.30
N PRO A 170 -18.40 23.56 13.10
CA PRO A 170 -17.65 22.35 13.40
C PRO A 170 -17.19 21.58 12.15
N ALA A 171 -18.00 21.57 11.08
CA ALA A 171 -17.62 20.90 9.83
C ALA A 171 -16.48 21.63 9.10
N GLU A 172 -16.39 22.96 9.20
CA GLU A 172 -15.24 23.70 8.64
C GLU A 172 -13.97 23.44 9.44
N GLU A 173 -14.09 23.31 10.76
CA GLU A 173 -12.97 22.96 11.65
C GLU A 173 -12.46 21.56 11.35
N GLN A 174 -13.36 20.58 11.24
CA GLN A 174 -13.01 19.21 10.85
C GLN A 174 -12.31 19.19 9.48
N ALA A 175 -12.86 19.88 8.48
CA ALA A 175 -12.26 19.95 7.15
C ALA A 175 -10.87 20.61 7.16
N ALA A 176 -10.65 21.61 8.01
CA ALA A 176 -9.35 22.25 8.20
C ALA A 176 -8.32 21.27 8.80
N THR A 177 -8.72 20.52 9.84
CA THR A 177 -7.87 19.53 10.51
C THR A 177 -7.54 18.35 9.59
N GLU A 178 -8.51 17.83 8.84
CA GLU A 178 -8.28 16.78 7.84
C GLU A 178 -7.38 17.26 6.69
N ARG A 179 -7.57 18.51 6.24
CA ARG A 179 -6.70 19.10 5.23
C ARG A 179 -5.27 19.19 5.74
N LEU A 180 -5.08 19.68 6.96
CA LEU A 180 -3.75 19.77 7.54
C LEU A 180 -3.12 18.38 7.69
N ALA A 181 -3.86 17.37 8.16
CA ALA A 181 -3.36 15.99 8.26
C ALA A 181 -2.83 15.44 6.94
N THR A 182 -3.56 15.70 5.85
CA THR A 182 -3.15 15.31 4.49
C THR A 182 -1.84 15.99 4.09
N LEU A 183 -1.72 17.29 4.37
CA LEU A 183 -0.52 18.08 4.03
C LEU A 183 0.67 17.70 4.92
N THR A 184 0.44 17.32 6.17
CA THR A 184 1.46 16.76 7.06
C THR A 184 2.00 15.44 6.52
N ALA A 185 1.14 14.56 5.99
CA ALA A 185 1.59 13.30 5.37
C ALA A 185 2.46 13.56 4.14
N ILE A 186 2.11 14.55 3.32
CA ILE A 186 2.91 14.98 2.16
C ILE A 186 4.27 15.52 2.63
N ALA A 187 4.30 16.39 3.64
CA ALA A 187 5.54 16.91 4.19
C ALA A 187 6.44 15.80 4.75
N LEU A 188 5.85 14.82 5.45
CA LEU A 188 6.57 13.65 5.95
C LEU A 188 7.20 12.84 4.80
N GLN A 189 6.46 12.65 3.71
CA GLN A 189 6.94 11.98 2.50
C GLN A 189 8.07 12.76 1.81
N GLN A 190 7.99 14.09 1.84
CA GLN A 190 9.02 14.99 1.29
C GLN A 190 10.26 15.12 2.19
N GLY A 191 10.23 14.57 3.40
CA GLY A 191 11.29 14.74 4.39
C GLY A 191 11.28 16.07 5.13
N ASP A 192 10.26 16.92 4.94
CA ASP A 192 10.02 18.15 5.72
C ASP A 192 9.50 17.79 7.12
N LEU A 193 10.39 17.21 7.94
CA LEU A 193 10.06 16.75 9.28
C LEU A 193 9.76 17.90 10.23
N ALA A 194 10.44 19.04 10.06
CA ALA A 194 10.19 20.23 10.88
C ALA A 194 8.80 20.82 10.62
N GLY A 195 8.41 20.97 9.35
CA GLY A 195 7.07 21.42 8.99
C GLY A 195 5.99 20.42 9.41
N ALA A 196 6.22 19.12 9.19
CA ALA A 196 5.28 18.08 9.62
C ALA A 196 5.08 18.09 11.14
N ARG A 197 6.16 18.26 11.92
CA ARG A 197 6.09 18.40 13.38
C ARG A 197 5.28 19.62 13.81
N ALA A 198 5.51 20.78 13.20
CA ALA A 198 4.74 21.99 13.49
C ALA A 198 3.24 21.81 13.23
N ALA A 199 2.89 21.11 12.15
CA ALA A 199 1.49 20.81 11.82
C ALA A 199 0.83 19.85 12.82
N VAL A 200 1.56 18.84 13.30
CA VAL A 200 1.11 17.94 14.38
C VAL A 200 0.88 18.71 15.66
N ASP A 201 1.83 19.54 16.09
CA ASP A 201 1.74 20.31 17.33
C ASP A 201 0.56 21.29 17.30
N MET A 202 0.33 21.94 16.16
CA MET A 202 -0.84 22.80 15.98
C MET A 202 -2.15 22.00 16.14
N ALA A 203 -2.27 20.86 15.46
CA ALA A 203 -3.52 20.10 15.45
C ALA A 203 -3.85 19.51 16.83
N LEU A 204 -2.84 18.99 17.53
CA LEU A 204 -3.02 18.43 18.87
C LEU A 204 -3.25 19.51 19.94
N GLY A 205 -2.72 20.72 19.73
CA GLY A 205 -2.92 21.86 20.64
C GLY A 205 -4.35 22.41 20.67
N ARG A 206 -5.18 22.09 19.67
CA ARG A 206 -6.57 22.59 19.54
C ARG A 206 -7.65 21.69 20.11
N GLY A 207 -7.30 20.51 20.63
CA GLY A 207 -8.25 19.56 21.21
C GLY A 207 -8.34 18.25 20.43
N PRO A 208 -9.51 17.57 20.43
CA PRO A 208 -9.67 16.29 19.77
C PRO A 208 -9.28 16.36 18.29
N SER A 209 -8.26 15.60 17.93
CA SER A 209 -7.68 15.58 16.59
C SER A 209 -8.40 14.57 15.68
N SER A 210 -8.36 14.78 14.36
CA SER A 210 -8.94 13.80 13.43
C SER A 210 -8.18 12.46 13.49
N PRO A 211 -8.85 11.32 13.25
CA PRO A 211 -8.19 10.01 13.26
C PRO A 211 -7.01 9.94 12.28
N LEU A 212 -7.13 10.57 11.11
CA LEU A 212 -6.03 10.65 10.14
C LEU A 212 -4.82 11.42 10.69
N MET A 213 -5.04 12.54 11.40
CA MET A 213 -3.94 13.27 12.01
C MET A 213 -3.23 12.45 13.10
N LEU A 214 -3.95 11.60 13.85
CA LEU A 214 -3.32 10.70 14.82
C LEU A 214 -2.39 9.68 14.14
N VAL A 215 -2.82 9.10 13.02
CA VAL A 215 -1.97 8.21 12.21
C VAL A 215 -0.73 8.94 11.71
N VAL A 216 -0.90 10.12 11.11
CA VAL A 216 0.23 10.89 10.56
C VAL A 216 1.16 11.38 11.67
N SER A 217 0.63 11.75 12.83
CA SER A 217 1.42 12.07 14.03
C SER A 217 2.31 10.90 14.45
N GLY A 218 1.79 9.67 14.43
CA GLY A 218 2.59 8.46 14.64
C GLY A 218 3.76 8.36 13.65
N GLY A 219 3.52 8.59 12.36
CA GLY A 219 4.57 8.63 11.34
C GLY A 219 5.63 9.71 11.56
N VAL A 220 5.20 10.92 11.96
CA VAL A 220 6.11 12.02 12.32
C VAL A 220 6.96 11.64 13.54
N HIS A 221 6.37 11.00 14.55
CA HIS A 221 7.11 10.56 15.72
C HIS A 221 8.06 9.39 15.44
N ALA A 222 7.69 8.46 14.56
CA ALA A 222 8.57 7.40 14.07
C ALA A 222 9.81 8.01 13.40
N ALA A 223 9.59 8.96 12.49
CA ALA A 223 10.63 9.75 11.82
C ALA A 223 11.54 10.55 12.75
N MET A 224 11.07 10.91 13.94
CA MET A 224 11.86 11.59 14.97
C MET A 224 12.56 10.62 15.94
N GLY A 225 12.39 9.31 15.77
CA GLY A 225 12.87 8.30 16.70
C GLY A 225 12.12 8.26 18.04
N ASN A 226 10.99 8.98 18.16
CA ASN A 226 10.19 9.03 19.38
C ASN A 226 9.15 7.89 19.40
N ARG A 227 9.62 6.68 19.68
CA ARG A 227 8.77 5.48 19.71
C ARG A 227 7.63 5.55 20.72
N THR A 228 7.84 6.18 21.88
CA THR A 228 6.79 6.31 22.90
C THR A 228 5.64 7.18 22.41
N ALA A 229 5.93 8.33 21.81
CA ALA A 229 4.90 9.21 21.26
C ALA A 229 4.24 8.61 20.01
N MET A 230 5.00 7.87 19.20
CA MET A 230 4.46 7.12 18.06
C MET A 230 3.39 6.11 18.51
N GLU A 231 3.73 5.21 19.45
CA GLU A 231 2.80 4.19 19.95
C GLU A 231 1.57 4.83 20.59
N ALA A 232 1.73 5.92 21.35
CA ALA A 232 0.61 6.64 21.93
C ALA A 232 -0.32 7.25 20.86
N ALA A 233 0.24 7.75 19.76
CA ALA A 233 -0.55 8.29 18.64
C ALA A 233 -1.29 7.19 17.89
N PHE A 234 -0.63 6.06 17.60
CA PHE A 234 -1.26 4.91 16.96
C PHE A 234 -2.33 4.27 17.83
N GLU A 235 -2.14 4.19 19.14
CA GLU A 235 -3.15 3.65 20.04
C GLU A 235 -4.43 4.49 20.02
N LYS A 236 -4.30 5.82 20.16
CA LYS A 236 -5.45 6.72 20.01
C LYS A 236 -6.09 6.61 18.63
N ALA A 237 -5.31 6.39 17.58
CA ALA A 237 -5.83 6.18 16.23
C ALA A 237 -6.68 4.89 16.15
N ARG A 238 -6.26 3.81 16.80
CA ARG A 238 -6.99 2.53 16.89
C ARG A 238 -8.28 2.66 17.68
N GLU A 239 -8.27 3.40 18.77
CA GLU A 239 -9.49 3.73 19.54
C GLU A 239 -10.48 4.55 18.71
N ALA A 240 -9.97 5.47 17.89
CA ALA A 240 -10.79 6.42 17.14
C ALA A 240 -11.33 5.89 15.80
N MET A 241 -10.77 4.82 15.23
CA MET A 241 -11.23 4.30 13.93
C MET A 241 -11.17 2.77 13.79
N PRO A 242 -12.23 2.13 13.27
CA PRO A 242 -12.26 0.66 13.07
C PRO A 242 -11.23 0.11 12.08
N ASN A 243 -10.72 0.94 11.16
CA ASN A 243 -9.79 0.53 10.10
C ASN A 243 -8.35 1.01 10.33
N ALA A 244 -7.96 1.27 11.58
CA ALA A 244 -6.65 1.82 11.93
C ALA A 244 -5.48 0.98 11.39
N GLU A 245 -5.56 -0.35 11.43
CA GLU A 245 -4.57 -1.27 10.85
C GLU A 245 -4.21 -0.88 9.41
N SER A 246 -5.22 -0.78 8.55
CA SER A 246 -5.04 -0.45 7.12
C SER A 246 -4.48 0.96 6.91
N ARG A 247 -4.84 1.91 7.78
CA ARG A 247 -4.40 3.32 7.71
C ARG A 247 -2.95 3.47 8.13
N ILE A 248 -2.56 2.81 9.21
CA ILE A 248 -1.17 2.73 9.68
C ILE A 248 -0.31 2.01 8.63
N ASN A 249 -0.83 0.92 8.04
CA ASN A 249 -0.14 0.21 6.96
C ASN A 249 0.09 1.12 5.73
N SER A 250 -0.94 1.87 5.33
CA SER A 250 -0.85 2.83 4.22
C SER A 250 0.18 3.94 4.45
N LEU A 251 0.33 4.38 5.70
CA LEU A 251 1.39 5.31 6.10
C LEU A 251 2.77 4.67 5.96
N GLY A 252 2.95 3.42 6.41
CA GLY A 252 4.19 2.65 6.22
C GLY A 252 4.59 2.58 4.75
N TYR A 253 3.65 2.26 3.85
CA TYR A 253 3.89 2.27 2.41
C TYR A 253 4.20 3.66 1.83
N THR A 254 3.65 4.72 2.42
CA THR A 254 3.96 6.09 2.02
C THR A 254 5.41 6.43 2.34
N LEU A 255 5.90 6.02 3.51
CA LEU A 255 7.31 6.15 3.90
C LEU A 255 8.22 5.26 3.04
N LEU A 256 7.80 4.02 2.76
CA LEU A 256 8.54 3.08 1.93
C LEU A 256 8.78 3.65 0.51
N ARG A 257 7.72 4.15 -0.14
CA ARG A 257 7.82 4.80 -1.46
C ARG A 257 8.63 6.10 -1.44
N ALA A 258 8.77 6.73 -0.28
CA ALA A 258 9.64 7.90 -0.10
C ALA A 258 11.12 7.54 0.10
N GLY A 259 11.48 6.25 0.08
CA GLY A 259 12.83 5.77 0.37
C GLY A 259 13.19 5.84 1.87
N ARG A 260 12.20 6.13 2.75
CA ARG A 260 12.39 6.20 4.20
C ARG A 260 12.22 4.82 4.83
N LEU A 261 13.10 3.90 4.44
CA LEU A 261 12.97 2.46 4.74
C LEU A 261 12.92 2.18 6.25
N ASP A 262 13.81 2.78 7.04
CA ASP A 262 13.86 2.55 8.49
C ASP A 262 12.61 3.05 9.21
N ASP A 263 12.08 4.21 8.80
CA ASP A 263 10.85 4.76 9.38
C ASP A 263 9.64 3.89 9.02
N ALA A 264 9.58 3.40 7.78
CA ALA A 264 8.54 2.48 7.33
C ALA A 264 8.57 1.18 8.14
N ILE A 265 9.76 0.60 8.37
CA ILE A 265 9.94 -0.62 9.15
C ILE A 265 9.45 -0.42 10.59
N VAL A 266 9.79 0.70 11.24
CA VAL A 266 9.30 1.00 12.60
C VAL A 266 7.77 1.09 12.66
N VAL A 267 7.14 1.68 11.64
CA VAL A 267 5.67 1.75 11.54
C VAL A 267 5.06 0.35 11.33
N PHE A 268 5.63 -0.46 10.43
CA PHE A 268 5.14 -1.82 10.19
C PHE A 268 5.36 -2.75 11.39
N GLU A 269 6.47 -2.64 12.10
CA GLU A 269 6.73 -3.34 13.37
C GLU A 269 5.67 -3.03 14.43
N SER A 270 5.29 -1.75 14.57
CA SER A 270 4.19 -1.35 15.46
C SER A 270 2.86 -1.98 15.04
N ASN A 271 2.59 -2.06 13.74
CA ASN A 271 1.36 -2.66 13.22
C ASN A 271 1.33 -4.18 13.47
N VAL A 272 2.45 -4.88 13.26
CA VAL A 272 2.60 -6.31 13.61
C VAL A 272 2.38 -6.55 15.11
N LYS A 273 2.92 -5.69 15.96
CA LYS A 273 2.76 -5.79 17.42
C LYS A 273 1.30 -5.68 17.86
N ALA A 274 0.54 -4.77 17.24
CA ALA A 274 -0.88 -4.58 17.56
C ALA A 274 -1.80 -5.62 16.92
N TYR A 275 -1.42 -6.13 15.74
CA TYR A 275 -2.21 -7.08 14.96
C TYR A 275 -1.40 -8.37 14.68
N PRO A 276 -1.05 -9.15 15.71
CA PRO A 276 -0.13 -10.30 15.59
C PRO A 276 -0.69 -11.49 14.80
N GLN A 277 -1.96 -11.44 14.43
CA GLN A 277 -2.66 -12.42 13.58
C GLN A 277 -3.06 -11.85 12.22
N SER A 278 -2.59 -10.66 11.85
CA SER A 278 -2.82 -10.09 10.51
C SER A 278 -1.70 -10.52 9.57
N ALA A 279 -2.02 -11.33 8.57
CA ALA A 279 -1.07 -11.72 7.53
C ALA A 279 -0.57 -10.50 6.74
N ASN A 280 -1.42 -9.49 6.53
CA ASN A 280 -1.08 -8.26 5.82
C ASN A 280 0.00 -7.43 6.54
N CYS A 281 0.00 -7.41 7.87
CA CYS A 281 1.03 -6.71 8.65
C CYS A 281 2.41 -7.36 8.48
N TYR A 282 2.49 -8.70 8.56
CA TYR A 282 3.76 -9.41 8.36
C TYR A 282 4.25 -9.29 6.91
N ASP A 283 3.35 -9.37 5.93
CA ASP A 283 3.68 -9.18 4.51
C ASP A 283 4.28 -7.80 4.24
N SER A 284 3.65 -6.74 4.77
CA SER A 284 4.12 -5.36 4.58
C SER A 284 5.45 -5.10 5.29
N LEU A 285 5.66 -5.68 6.48
CA LEU A 285 6.95 -5.64 7.16
C LEU A 285 8.04 -6.39 6.36
N ALA A 286 7.71 -7.56 5.81
CA ALA A 286 8.63 -8.35 5.00
C ALA A 286 9.10 -7.59 3.75
N GLU A 287 8.18 -6.93 3.05
CA GLU A 287 8.50 -6.10 1.89
C GLU A 287 9.43 -4.95 2.25
N ALA A 288 9.17 -4.26 3.36
CA ALA A 288 10.04 -3.17 3.81
C ALA A 288 11.45 -3.66 4.18
N LEU A 289 11.55 -4.80 4.86
CA LEU A 289 12.83 -5.45 5.20
C LEU A 289 13.58 -5.90 3.96
N GLU A 290 12.87 -6.43 2.96
CA GLU A 290 13.47 -6.81 1.68
C GLU A 290 14.06 -5.58 0.97
N ASN A 291 13.31 -4.48 0.89
CA ASN A 291 13.78 -3.23 0.28
C ASN A 291 15.01 -2.64 1.01
N ARG A 292 15.14 -2.87 2.33
CA ARG A 292 16.34 -2.51 3.11
C ARG A 292 17.52 -3.46 2.88
N GLY A 293 17.29 -4.65 2.31
CA GLY A 293 18.30 -5.69 2.11
C GLY A 293 18.38 -6.71 3.25
N ASP A 294 17.49 -6.66 4.23
CA ASP A 294 17.44 -7.57 5.39
C ASP A 294 16.74 -8.87 5.05
N ARG A 295 17.38 -9.63 4.15
CA ARG A 295 16.86 -10.87 3.58
C ARG A 295 16.33 -11.86 4.62
N GLU A 296 17.09 -12.13 5.68
CA GLU A 296 16.69 -13.12 6.69
C GLU A 296 15.41 -12.72 7.43
N GLN A 297 15.28 -11.43 7.78
CA GLN A 297 14.09 -10.92 8.45
C GLN A 297 12.89 -10.91 7.48
N ALA A 298 13.11 -10.56 6.20
CA ALA A 298 12.08 -10.61 5.17
C ALA A 298 11.52 -12.03 4.99
N ILE A 299 12.39 -13.04 4.87
CA ILE A 299 11.99 -14.47 4.78
C ILE A 299 11.11 -14.87 5.98
N ARG A 300 11.54 -14.55 7.21
CA ARG A 300 10.77 -14.88 8.42
C ARG A 300 9.37 -14.27 8.41
N ASN A 301 9.26 -13.02 7.98
CA ASN A 301 7.98 -12.31 7.97
C ASN A 301 7.07 -12.78 6.83
N TYR A 302 7.60 -13.01 5.61
CA TYR A 302 6.81 -13.61 4.52
C TYR A 302 6.32 -15.02 4.87
N ALA A 303 7.16 -15.86 5.48
CA ALA A 303 6.76 -17.18 5.94
C ALA A 303 5.67 -17.09 7.02
N ARG A 304 5.77 -16.12 7.94
CA ARG A 304 4.74 -15.89 8.95
C ARG A 304 3.42 -15.43 8.34
N ALA A 305 3.45 -14.51 7.37
CA ALA A 305 2.26 -14.06 6.64
C ALA A 305 1.54 -15.24 5.97
N LEU A 306 2.27 -16.07 5.22
CA LEU A 306 1.73 -17.26 4.54
C LEU A 306 1.23 -18.34 5.50
N SER A 307 1.80 -18.43 6.71
CA SER A 307 1.30 -19.35 7.75
C SER A 307 -0.05 -18.93 8.34
N ILE A 308 -0.35 -17.62 8.33
CA ILE A 308 -1.61 -17.06 8.84
C ILE A 308 -2.66 -17.11 7.73
N ASP A 309 -2.30 -16.66 6.53
CA ASP A 309 -3.15 -16.70 5.35
C ASP A 309 -2.42 -17.34 4.17
N PRO A 310 -2.63 -18.67 3.97
CA PRO A 310 -2.06 -19.39 2.84
C PRO A 310 -2.57 -18.92 1.48
N SER A 311 -3.62 -18.09 1.40
CA SER A 311 -4.18 -17.58 0.15
C SER A 311 -3.38 -16.42 -0.46
N LEU A 312 -2.40 -15.84 0.27
CA LEU A 312 -1.47 -14.79 -0.19
C LEU A 312 -0.49 -15.23 -1.31
N THR A 313 -0.86 -16.25 -2.07
CA THR A 313 -0.12 -16.95 -3.14
C THR A 313 0.41 -16.10 -4.31
N GLY A 314 0.14 -14.79 -4.33
CA GLY A 314 0.64 -13.86 -5.33
C GLY A 314 2.03 -13.31 -5.03
N SER A 315 2.11 -12.08 -4.50
CA SER A 315 3.36 -11.35 -4.26
C SER A 315 4.22 -11.97 -3.16
N SER A 316 3.63 -12.32 -2.02
CA SER A 316 4.35 -12.80 -0.83
C SER A 316 5.01 -14.16 -1.06
N TYR A 317 4.30 -15.09 -1.72
CA TYR A 317 4.84 -16.40 -2.07
C TYR A 317 5.97 -16.30 -3.09
N LEU A 318 5.81 -15.48 -4.14
CA LEU A 318 6.86 -15.27 -5.14
C LEU A 318 8.08 -14.55 -4.55
N ALA A 319 7.86 -13.57 -3.67
CA ALA A 319 8.93 -12.87 -2.96
C ALA A 319 9.69 -13.82 -2.04
N LEU A 320 8.99 -14.62 -1.23
CA LEU A 320 9.61 -15.63 -0.38
C LEU A 320 10.39 -16.64 -1.22
N ARG A 321 9.79 -17.18 -2.27
CA ARG A 321 10.45 -18.15 -3.17
C ARG A 321 11.71 -17.55 -3.78
N ARG A 322 11.67 -16.33 -4.32
CA ARG A 322 12.86 -15.64 -4.82
C ARG A 322 13.90 -15.40 -3.72
N LEU A 323 13.48 -14.99 -2.52
CA LEU A 323 14.39 -14.83 -1.37
C LEU A 323 14.88 -16.16 -0.78
N LEU A 324 14.37 -17.31 -1.23
CA LEU A 324 14.97 -18.61 -0.97
C LEU A 324 15.88 -19.02 -2.13
N ASP A 325 15.42 -18.85 -3.37
CA ASP A 325 16.11 -19.17 -4.63
C ASP A 325 17.37 -18.31 -4.88
N ASP A 326 17.35 -17.00 -4.62
CA ASP A 326 18.54 -16.11 -4.72
C ASP A 326 19.62 -16.49 -3.69
N GLY A 327 19.30 -17.34 -2.71
CA GLY A 327 20.22 -17.88 -1.70
C GLY A 327 20.73 -19.26 -2.13
N LEU A 328 20.17 -19.79 -3.22
CA LEU A 328 20.51 -21.02 -3.91
C LEU A 328 21.16 -20.75 -5.28
N ALA A 329 21.28 -19.51 -5.74
CA ALA A 329 21.75 -19.17 -7.09
C ALA A 329 22.91 -18.16 -7.10
N ALA A 330 24.13 -18.67 -6.88
CA ALA A 330 25.36 -18.16 -7.51
C ALA A 330 26.47 -19.23 -7.63
N GLY A 331 26.14 -20.51 -7.48
CA GLY A 331 27.13 -21.60 -7.54
C GLY A 331 26.77 -22.68 -8.55
N GLY A 332 27.80 -23.38 -9.05
CA GLY A 332 27.64 -24.57 -9.89
C GLY A 332 26.99 -25.73 -9.12
N ALA A 333 26.94 -26.90 -9.74
CA ALA A 333 26.35 -28.10 -9.14
C ALA A 333 26.95 -28.45 -7.77
N GLU A 334 28.23 -28.12 -7.56
CA GLU A 334 28.93 -28.27 -6.29
C GLU A 334 28.27 -27.49 -5.14
N GLU A 335 27.82 -26.26 -5.38
CA GLU A 335 27.27 -25.41 -4.31
C GLU A 335 25.91 -25.91 -3.83
N VAL A 336 25.10 -26.49 -4.72
CA VAL A 336 23.84 -27.15 -4.34
C VAL A 336 24.10 -28.31 -3.38
N VAL A 337 25.14 -29.10 -3.65
CA VAL A 337 25.55 -30.21 -2.79
C VAL A 337 26.07 -29.68 -1.44
N ARG A 338 26.96 -28.69 -1.44
CA ARG A 338 27.44 -28.05 -0.20
C ARG A 338 26.28 -27.45 0.61
N SER A 339 25.28 -26.90 -0.07
CA SER A 339 24.04 -26.39 0.51
C SER A 339 23.25 -27.46 1.26
N LEU A 340 23.20 -28.69 0.74
CA LEU A 340 22.54 -29.81 1.42
C LEU A 340 23.25 -30.11 2.74
N TYR A 341 24.56 -30.35 2.71
CA TYR A 341 25.36 -30.67 3.90
C TYR A 341 25.26 -29.60 5.00
N ARG A 342 25.29 -28.32 4.62
CA ARG A 342 25.10 -27.22 5.59
C ARG A 342 23.71 -27.19 6.22
N ARG A 343 22.67 -27.64 5.51
CA ARG A 343 21.29 -27.66 6.02
C ARG A 343 21.00 -28.88 6.89
N VAL A 344 21.62 -30.01 6.60
CA VAL A 344 21.45 -31.24 7.41
C VAL A 344 22.41 -31.32 8.59
N SER A 345 23.44 -30.44 8.64
CA SER A 345 24.33 -30.27 9.79
C SER A 345 23.86 -29.13 10.69
N PHE A 346 23.73 -29.38 12.00
CA PHE A 346 23.20 -28.41 12.94
C PHE A 346 23.77 -28.58 14.36
N GLN A 347 23.79 -27.46 15.10
CA GLN A 347 24.15 -27.43 16.52
C GLN A 347 22.93 -27.76 17.39
N ALA A 348 23.16 -28.18 18.63
CA ALA A 348 22.09 -28.45 19.58
C ALA A 348 21.18 -27.22 19.75
N GLY A 349 19.87 -27.46 19.78
CA GLY A 349 18.83 -26.43 19.88
C GLY A 349 18.50 -25.69 18.58
N LYS A 350 19.10 -26.05 17.44
CA LYS A 350 18.73 -25.49 16.12
C LYS A 350 17.76 -26.42 15.38
N ASN A 351 16.67 -25.84 14.88
CA ASN A 351 15.72 -26.54 14.01
C ASN A 351 16.17 -26.47 12.54
N VAL A 352 16.16 -27.62 11.88
CA VAL A 352 16.38 -27.73 10.43
C VAL A 352 15.10 -27.35 9.69
N ASP A 353 15.20 -26.46 8.70
CA ASP A 353 14.09 -26.16 7.78
C ASP A 353 14.04 -27.20 6.67
N TRP A 354 13.21 -28.23 6.87
CA TRP A 354 13.06 -29.33 5.94
C TRP A 354 12.43 -28.94 4.61
N ASN A 355 11.71 -27.82 4.52
CA ASN A 355 11.18 -27.35 3.24
C ASN A 355 12.31 -26.84 2.35
N GLN A 356 13.28 -26.12 2.92
CA GLN A 356 14.48 -25.70 2.18
C GLN A 356 15.33 -26.90 1.73
N VAL A 357 15.38 -27.98 2.51
CA VAL A 357 16.04 -29.22 2.09
C VAL A 357 15.33 -29.81 0.87
N LYS A 358 13.99 -29.90 0.88
CA LYS A 358 13.20 -30.41 -0.26
C LYS A 358 13.39 -29.58 -1.53
N GLU A 359 13.51 -28.27 -1.42
CA GLU A 359 13.68 -27.36 -2.55
C GLU A 359 14.99 -27.60 -3.35
N LEU A 360 15.99 -28.23 -2.73
CA LEU A 360 17.22 -28.65 -3.42
C LEU A 360 16.98 -29.75 -4.45
N PHE A 361 15.89 -30.50 -4.34
CA PHE A 361 15.59 -31.67 -5.16
C PHE A 361 14.50 -31.36 -6.19
N ILE A 362 14.56 -32.04 -7.33
CA ILE A 362 13.38 -32.13 -8.20
C ILE A 362 12.29 -33.00 -7.51
N PRO A 363 10.99 -32.81 -7.84
CA PRO A 363 9.93 -33.66 -7.30
C PRO A 363 10.14 -35.15 -7.54
N GLU A 364 10.74 -35.52 -8.67
CA GLU A 364 10.96 -36.90 -9.12
C GLU A 364 12.29 -37.49 -8.62
N ALA A 365 12.97 -36.85 -7.66
CA ALA A 365 14.29 -37.27 -7.23
C ALA A 365 14.28 -38.67 -6.59
N VAL A 366 15.31 -39.47 -6.91
CA VAL A 366 15.48 -40.83 -6.40
C VAL A 366 16.70 -40.91 -5.51
N ILE A 367 16.49 -41.22 -4.23
CA ILE A 367 17.53 -41.26 -3.21
C ILE A 367 17.72 -42.71 -2.76
N VAL A 368 18.93 -43.25 -2.91
CA VAL A 368 19.28 -44.60 -2.51
C VAL A 368 20.27 -44.52 -1.35
N LEU A 369 19.80 -44.85 -0.15
CA LEU A 369 20.62 -44.82 1.06
C LEU A 369 20.92 -46.21 1.59
N ARG A 370 22.11 -46.38 2.15
CA ARG A 370 22.42 -47.55 2.96
C ARG A 370 21.86 -47.36 4.37
N THR A 371 20.75 -48.03 4.67
CA THR A 371 20.06 -47.95 5.97
C THR A 371 20.59 -48.97 6.98
N SER A 372 21.33 -50.00 6.54
CA SER A 372 22.03 -50.94 7.41
C SER A 372 23.30 -51.50 6.76
N ARG A 373 24.08 -52.31 7.49
CA ARG A 373 25.27 -52.99 6.92
C ARG A 373 24.95 -53.83 5.68
N SER A 374 23.74 -54.35 5.56
CA SER A 374 23.34 -55.28 4.49
C SER A 374 22.15 -54.80 3.65
N ALA A 375 21.58 -53.63 3.93
CA ALA A 375 20.39 -53.14 3.24
C ALA A 375 20.59 -51.74 2.65
N MET A 376 20.13 -51.58 1.40
CA MET A 376 19.88 -50.29 0.78
C MET A 376 18.37 -50.05 0.69
N THR A 377 17.97 -48.81 0.83
CA THR A 377 16.57 -48.38 0.74
C THR A 377 16.46 -47.27 -0.28
N VAL A 378 15.44 -47.34 -1.13
CA VAL A 378 15.12 -46.32 -2.12
C VAL A 378 14.02 -45.42 -1.57
N PHE A 379 14.24 -44.13 -1.66
CA PHE A 379 13.34 -43.08 -1.21
C PHE A 379 13.04 -42.12 -2.37
N ASP A 380 11.84 -41.57 -2.36
CA ASP A 380 11.55 -40.32 -3.04
C ASP A 380 11.99 -39.13 -2.15
N ARG A 381 11.88 -37.91 -2.67
CA ARG A 381 12.24 -36.69 -1.92
C ARG A 381 11.56 -36.59 -0.55
N GLU A 382 10.25 -36.89 -0.48
CA GLU A 382 9.49 -36.79 0.77
C GLU A 382 9.89 -37.89 1.75
N GLY A 383 10.11 -39.11 1.26
CA GLY A 383 10.58 -40.26 2.02
C GLY A 383 11.96 -40.04 2.59
N PHE A 384 12.89 -39.47 1.81
CA PHE A 384 14.24 -39.12 2.26
C PHE A 384 14.20 -38.16 3.45
N VAL A 385 13.45 -37.04 3.32
CA VAL A 385 13.33 -36.07 4.39
C VAL A 385 12.65 -36.68 5.61
N ARG A 386 11.60 -37.48 5.42
CA ARG A 386 10.90 -38.17 6.52
C ARG A 386 11.80 -39.14 7.27
N ASP A 387 12.66 -39.87 6.55
CA ASP A 387 13.64 -40.79 7.13
C ASP A 387 14.68 -40.02 7.96
N PHE A 388 15.18 -38.90 7.43
CA PHE A 388 16.14 -38.06 8.14
C PHE A 388 15.55 -37.41 9.40
N VAL A 389 14.31 -36.90 9.31
CA VAL A 389 13.54 -36.39 10.46
C VAL A 389 13.37 -37.48 11.51
N ARG A 390 12.97 -38.69 11.09
CA ARG A 390 12.81 -39.83 11.98
C ARG A 390 14.13 -40.15 12.70
N PHE A 391 15.24 -40.22 11.97
CA PHE A 391 16.56 -40.46 12.54
C PHE A 391 16.92 -39.42 13.61
N ILE A 392 16.73 -38.13 13.31
CA ILE A 392 17.03 -37.03 14.22
C ILE A 392 16.18 -37.13 15.50
N THR A 393 14.88 -37.34 15.36
CA THR A 393 13.95 -37.41 16.49
C THR A 393 14.15 -38.67 17.34
N GLU A 394 14.38 -39.82 16.72
CA GLU A 394 14.62 -41.08 17.45
C GLU A 394 15.95 -41.05 18.22
N ALA A 395 17.00 -40.47 17.63
CA ALA A 395 18.31 -40.32 18.28
C ALA A 395 18.43 -39.07 19.16
N LYS A 396 17.35 -38.26 19.27
CA LYS A 396 17.28 -36.99 20.01
C LYS A 396 18.42 -36.04 19.65
N LEU A 397 18.72 -35.93 18.36
CA LEU A 397 19.84 -35.13 17.87
C LEU A 397 19.58 -33.63 18.00
N GLU A 398 18.32 -33.22 18.13
CA GLU A 398 17.93 -31.83 18.40
C GLU A 398 18.66 -31.28 19.65
N ASP A 399 18.88 -32.13 20.66
CA ASP A 399 19.56 -31.76 21.91
C ASP A 399 21.09 -31.98 21.88
N ARG A 400 21.60 -32.66 20.84
CA ARG A 400 22.96 -33.24 20.83
C ARG A 400 23.86 -32.77 19.69
N ALA A 401 23.31 -32.03 18.74
CA ALA A 401 23.94 -31.66 17.48
C ALA A 401 24.19 -32.86 16.54
N PHE A 402 24.32 -32.56 15.25
CA PHE A 402 24.73 -33.50 14.22
C PHE A 402 25.58 -32.76 13.20
N GLU A 403 26.74 -33.31 12.88
CA GLU A 403 27.70 -32.67 11.97
C GLU A 403 28.05 -33.60 10.83
N GLU A 404 27.79 -33.17 9.60
CA GLU A 404 28.35 -33.76 8.39
C GLU A 404 29.31 -32.78 7.72
N THR A 405 30.57 -33.20 7.61
CA THR A 405 31.65 -32.40 7.03
C THR A 405 32.08 -33.01 5.71
N ILE A 406 32.09 -32.20 4.65
CA ILE A 406 32.68 -32.58 3.36
C ILE A 406 34.20 -32.60 3.53
N LEU A 407 34.81 -33.77 3.35
CA LEU A 407 36.26 -33.95 3.36
C LEU A 407 36.86 -33.68 1.98
N ALA A 408 36.20 -34.16 0.92
CA ALA A 408 36.54 -33.88 -0.47
C ALA A 408 35.26 -33.89 -1.32
N ILE A 409 35.26 -33.09 -2.39
CA ILE A 409 34.18 -33.07 -3.37
C ILE A 409 34.78 -32.89 -4.76
N LYS A 410 34.31 -33.71 -5.70
CA LYS A 410 34.63 -33.59 -7.11
C LYS A 410 33.33 -33.45 -7.88
N THR A 411 33.23 -32.41 -8.70
CA THR A 411 32.06 -32.16 -9.55
C THR A 411 32.45 -32.18 -11.03
N GLU A 412 31.64 -32.87 -11.82
CA GLU A 412 31.79 -33.00 -13.27
C GLU A 412 30.49 -32.49 -13.91
N GLU A 413 30.54 -31.30 -14.52
CA GLU A 413 29.41 -30.68 -15.20
C GLU A 413 29.48 -30.95 -16.72
N THR A 414 28.37 -31.32 -17.34
CA THR A 414 28.27 -31.55 -18.79
C THR A 414 26.93 -31.02 -19.29
N GLY A 415 26.93 -29.79 -19.81
CA GLY A 415 25.69 -29.12 -20.22
C GLY A 415 24.76 -28.90 -19.03
N ASP A 416 23.54 -29.44 -19.12
CA ASP A 416 22.50 -29.30 -18.09
C ASP A 416 22.46 -30.47 -17.08
N VAL A 417 23.47 -31.32 -17.07
CA VAL A 417 23.62 -32.40 -16.09
C VAL A 417 24.97 -32.31 -15.39
N ALA A 418 25.01 -32.75 -14.13
CA ALA A 418 26.24 -32.82 -13.37
C ALA A 418 26.26 -34.05 -12.47
N ARG A 419 27.47 -34.53 -12.20
CA ARG A 419 27.74 -35.52 -11.16
C ARG A 419 28.61 -34.88 -10.09
N ALA A 420 28.25 -35.05 -8.83
CA ALA A 420 29.14 -34.72 -7.73
C ALA A 420 29.43 -35.97 -6.89
N THR A 421 30.70 -36.23 -6.62
CA THR A 421 31.13 -37.28 -5.69
C THR A 421 31.68 -36.60 -4.45
N VAL A 422 31.14 -36.96 -3.29
CA VAL A 422 31.47 -36.35 -2.01
C VAL A 422 32.02 -37.42 -1.09
N HIS A 423 33.23 -37.21 -0.59
CA HIS A 423 33.73 -37.91 0.58
C HIS A 423 33.40 -37.05 1.78
N TYR A 424 32.63 -37.59 2.72
CA TYR A 424 32.19 -36.85 3.89
C TYR A 424 32.46 -37.63 5.17
N SER A 425 32.38 -36.93 6.29
CA SER A 425 32.49 -37.46 7.64
C SER A 425 31.30 -36.98 8.47
N SER A 426 30.57 -37.92 9.08
CA SER A 426 29.46 -37.62 9.97
C SER A 426 29.79 -37.97 11.42
N ARG A 427 29.33 -37.15 12.36
CA ARG A 427 29.46 -37.41 13.79
C ARG A 427 28.36 -36.76 14.60
N ILE A 428 28.13 -37.31 15.78
CA ILE A 428 27.37 -36.68 16.86
C ILE A 428 28.41 -36.16 17.86
N PRO A 429 28.64 -34.84 17.97
CA PRO A 429 29.73 -34.29 18.79
C PRO A 429 29.69 -34.73 20.26
N SER A 430 28.51 -35.04 20.77
CA SER A 430 28.31 -35.51 22.15
C SER A 430 28.76 -36.97 22.38
N GLU A 431 29.09 -37.74 21.33
CA GLU A 431 29.51 -39.14 21.44
C GLU A 431 31.03 -39.29 21.37
N SER A 432 31.58 -40.27 22.10
CA SER A 432 33.00 -40.63 22.02
C SER A 432 33.34 -41.50 20.80
N ARG A 433 32.34 -41.87 20.00
CA ARG A 433 32.52 -42.70 18.81
C ARG A 433 33.30 -41.91 17.75
N PRO A 434 34.27 -42.53 17.05
CA PRO A 434 34.96 -41.86 15.95
C PRO A 434 33.96 -41.47 14.84
N PRO A 435 34.23 -40.37 14.12
CA PRO A 435 33.42 -39.97 12.98
C PRO A 435 33.29 -41.09 11.95
N GLN A 436 32.10 -41.23 11.37
CA GLN A 436 31.82 -42.21 10.33
C GLN A 436 32.04 -41.56 8.97
N GLU A 437 32.95 -42.11 8.17
CA GLU A 437 33.13 -41.65 6.80
C GLU A 437 32.12 -42.33 5.86
N GLY A 438 31.71 -41.58 4.83
CA GLY A 438 30.83 -42.03 3.78
C GLY A 438 31.16 -41.39 2.44
N ILE A 439 30.60 -41.96 1.38
CA ILE A 439 30.70 -41.46 0.01
C ILE A 439 29.29 -41.27 -0.52
N ASP A 440 28.99 -40.06 -0.95
CA ASP A 440 27.76 -39.75 -1.67
C ASP A 440 28.04 -39.45 -3.13
N VAL A 441 27.22 -40.01 -4.01
CA VAL A 441 27.22 -39.70 -5.44
C VAL A 441 25.90 -39.03 -5.78
N PHE A 442 25.97 -37.75 -6.13
CA PHE A 442 24.84 -36.93 -6.53
C PHE A 442 24.72 -36.90 -8.04
N GLY A 443 23.52 -37.14 -8.54
CA GLY A 443 23.10 -36.69 -9.86
C GLY A 443 22.40 -35.34 -9.72
N LEU A 444 22.77 -34.37 -10.57
CA LEU A 444 22.12 -33.06 -10.63
C LEU A 444 21.71 -32.72 -12.06
N MET A 445 20.67 -31.92 -12.19
CA MET A 445 20.25 -31.34 -13.47
C MET A 445 19.93 -29.86 -13.32
N LYS A 446 20.07 -29.12 -14.41
CA LYS A 446 19.62 -27.74 -14.51
C LYS A 446 18.16 -27.71 -14.91
N LYS A 447 17.31 -27.16 -14.05
CA LYS A 447 15.87 -26.95 -14.30
C LYS A 447 15.56 -25.48 -14.08
N ASP A 448 14.95 -24.84 -15.07
CA ASP A 448 14.59 -23.42 -15.05
C ASP A 448 15.78 -22.49 -14.72
N GLY A 449 16.98 -22.85 -15.19
CA GLY A 449 18.20 -22.07 -14.99
C GLY A 449 18.96 -22.37 -13.68
N ALA A 450 18.44 -23.22 -12.79
CA ALA A 450 19.07 -23.55 -11.52
C ALA A 450 19.39 -25.05 -11.38
N TRP A 451 20.51 -25.38 -10.73
CA TRP A 451 20.88 -26.76 -10.42
C TRP A 451 19.95 -27.33 -9.34
N ARG A 452 19.54 -28.59 -9.54
CA ARG A 452 18.70 -29.36 -8.60
C ARG A 452 19.19 -30.81 -8.53
N ILE A 453 19.09 -31.41 -7.34
CA ILE A 453 19.44 -32.81 -7.08
C ILE A 453 18.35 -33.70 -7.70
N VAL A 454 18.78 -34.64 -8.54
CA VAL A 454 17.92 -35.67 -9.13
C VAL A 454 18.13 -37.04 -8.51
N SER A 455 19.32 -37.30 -7.99
CA SER A 455 19.60 -38.53 -7.28
C SER A 455 20.70 -38.38 -6.25
N ILE A 456 20.65 -39.23 -5.23
CA ILE A 456 21.74 -39.45 -4.28
C ILE A 456 21.93 -40.94 -4.16
N VAL A 457 23.17 -41.41 -4.26
CA VAL A 457 23.55 -42.77 -3.89
C VAL A 457 24.59 -42.67 -2.78
N ASN A 458 24.23 -43.18 -1.61
CA ASN A 458 25.07 -43.17 -0.42
C ASN A 458 25.73 -44.53 -0.18
N GLU A 459 27.01 -44.50 0.21
CA GLU A 459 27.76 -45.66 0.70
C GLU A 459 28.57 -45.31 1.95
N VAL A 460 28.48 -46.13 2.98
CA VAL A 460 29.22 -45.94 4.24
C VAL A 460 30.55 -46.70 4.20
N VAL A 461 31.66 -46.02 4.49
CA VAL A 461 32.99 -46.64 4.49
C VAL A 461 33.10 -47.61 5.68
N GLN A 462 33.35 -48.89 5.39
CA GLN A 462 33.46 -49.90 6.44
C GLN A 462 34.76 -49.75 7.24
N PRO A 463 34.76 -50.10 8.54
CA PRO A 463 35.97 -50.08 9.36
C PRO A 463 37.09 -50.91 8.72
N GLY A 464 38.28 -50.31 8.58
CA GLY A 464 39.46 -50.95 7.97
C GLY A 464 39.52 -50.85 6.44
N VAL A 465 38.50 -50.31 5.77
CA VAL A 465 38.53 -50.05 4.33
C VAL A 465 39.12 -48.66 4.07
N THR A 466 40.11 -48.61 3.19
CA THR A 466 40.75 -47.34 2.79
C THR A 466 39.97 -46.76 1.61
N VAL A 467 39.45 -45.53 1.74
CA VAL A 467 38.83 -44.80 0.63
C VAL A 467 39.87 -44.59 -0.49
N PRO A 468 39.55 -44.89 -1.76
CA PRO A 468 40.47 -44.69 -2.88
C PRO A 468 41.02 -43.26 -2.94
N VAL A 469 42.27 -43.12 -3.37
CA VAL A 469 42.97 -41.81 -3.41
C VAL A 469 42.26 -40.84 -4.36
N GLU A 470 41.62 -41.36 -5.40
CA GLU A 470 40.86 -40.63 -6.41
C GLU A 470 39.55 -40.05 -5.88
N VAL A 471 39.06 -40.54 -4.73
CA VAL A 471 37.87 -40.03 -4.03
C VAL A 471 38.27 -39.13 -2.85
N ARG A 472 39.49 -39.29 -2.33
CA ARG A 472 40.08 -38.44 -1.26
C ARG A 472 40.65 -37.11 -1.75
N LYS A 473 40.88 -36.97 -3.05
CA LYS A 473 41.42 -35.79 -3.72
C LYS A 473 40.35 -35.22 -4.65
#